data_AF-A0AA40YLP8-F1
#
_entry.id   AF-A0AA40YLP8-F1
#
_cell.length_a   1.000
_cell.length_b   1.000
_cell.length_c   1.000
_cell.angle_alpha   90.00
_cell.angle_beta   90.00
_cell.angle_gamma   90.00
#
_symmetry.space_group_name_H-M   'P 1'
#
loop_
_entity.id
_entity.type
_entity.pdbx_description
1 polymer ?
#
loop_
_entity_poly.entity_id
_entity_poly.type
_entity_poly.pdbx_seq_one_letter_code
_entity_poly.pdbx_strand_id
1 'polypeptide(L)' 'MSSDRRRDGSRSTELLCGSCGQPVDTVVTRHKTMGINVPRWRAGPCHNPDCPDYVPEMVPADTLRRAEEREKETGPPA' A
#
# COMPACT_ATOMS: atom_id res chain seq x y z
N MET A 1 6.11 -29.45 -31.61
CA MET A 1 6.75 -28.94 -30.37
C MET A 1 6.99 -27.45 -30.52
N SER A 2 6.17 -26.60 -29.92
CA SER A 2 6.50 -25.19 -29.74
C SER A 2 5.85 -24.70 -28.47
N SER A 3 6.71 -24.19 -27.61
CA SER A 3 6.52 -24.03 -26.19
C SER A 3 5.50 -22.94 -25.88
N ASP A 4 4.45 -23.33 -25.14
CA ASP A 4 3.58 -22.46 -24.34
C ASP A 4 4.44 -21.81 -23.24
N ARG A 5 5.31 -20.86 -23.62
CA ARG A 5 6.04 -20.03 -22.67
C ARG A 5 5.04 -18.98 -22.17
N ARG A 6 4.14 -19.41 -21.27
CA ARG A 6 3.33 -18.48 -20.51
C ARG A 6 4.28 -17.49 -19.87
N ARG A 7 4.05 -16.24 -20.24
CA ARG A 7 4.76 -15.05 -19.78
C ARG A 7 4.59 -14.98 -18.27
N ASP A 8 5.60 -15.44 -17.53
CA ASP A 8 5.85 -15.13 -16.12
C ASP A 8 6.18 -13.63 -16.04
N GLY A 9 5.19 -12.77 -16.29
CA GLY A 9 5.32 -11.32 -16.30
C GLY A 9 5.07 -10.70 -14.93
N SER A 10 4.79 -11.51 -13.92
CA SER A 10 4.30 -11.08 -12.62
C SER A 10 4.76 -11.99 -11.48
N ARG A 11 6.00 -12.51 -11.52
CA ARG A 11 6.61 -13.02 -10.29
C ARG A 11 6.71 -11.85 -9.32
N SER A 12 5.74 -11.76 -8.41
CA SER A 12 5.72 -10.81 -7.33
C SER A 12 6.88 -11.16 -6.41
N THR A 13 8.04 -10.55 -6.66
CA THR A 13 9.15 -10.58 -5.72
C THR A 13 8.67 -9.87 -4.46
N GLU A 14 8.47 -10.63 -3.39
CA GLU A 14 8.13 -10.08 -2.08
C GLU A 14 9.20 -9.07 -1.69
N LEU A 15 8.79 -7.81 -1.51
CA LEU A 15 9.71 -6.74 -1.17
C LEU A 15 9.93 -6.76 0.33
N LEU A 16 11.19 -6.69 0.75
CA LEU A 16 11.56 -6.69 2.16
C LEU A 16 11.91 -5.27 2.61
N CYS A 17 11.62 -4.96 3.87
CA CYS A 17 12.12 -3.76 4.52
C CYS A 17 13.66 -3.81 4.60
N GLY A 18 14.33 -2.75 4.16
CA GLY A 18 15.80 -2.67 4.19
C GLY A 18 16.41 -2.69 5.60
N SER A 19 15.63 -2.35 6.63
CA SER A 19 16.11 -2.22 8.01
C SER A 19 15.83 -3.45 8.87
N CYS A 20 14.63 -4.02 8.80
CA CYS A 20 14.26 -5.19 9.61
C CYS A 20 14.14 -6.50 8.81
N GLY A 21 14.25 -6.45 7.48
CA GLY A 21 14.15 -7.62 6.61
C GLY A 21 12.76 -8.26 6.55
N GLN A 22 11.75 -7.67 7.19
CA GLN A 22 10.38 -8.18 7.17
C GLN A 22 9.73 -7.95 5.80
N PRO A 23 8.84 -8.86 5.36
CA PRO A 23 8.05 -8.64 4.16
C PRO A 23 7.18 -7.38 4.33
N VAL A 24 7.17 -6.55 3.30
CA VAL A 24 6.34 -5.34 3.25
C VAL A 24 5.45 -5.38 2.01
N ASP A 25 4.36 -4.64 2.08
CA ASP A 25 3.45 -4.50 0.95
C ASP A 25 4.19 -3.96 -0.28
N THR A 26 3.82 -4.43 -1.46
CA THR A 26 4.35 -3.90 -2.71
C THR A 26 3.43 -2.82 -3.25
N VAL A 27 3.90 -1.57 -3.20
CA VAL A 27 3.14 -0.43 -3.71
C VAL A 27 3.49 -0.20 -5.17
N VAL A 28 2.45 -0.17 -6.02
CA VAL A 28 2.58 0.15 -7.44
C VAL A 28 2.23 1.62 -7.65
N THR A 29 3.25 2.42 -7.96
CA THR A 29 3.07 3.83 -8.33
C THR A 29 3.16 3.97 -9.84
N ARG A 30 2.37 4.88 -10.42
CA ARG A 30 2.44 5.18 -11.86
C ARG A 30 3.20 6.48 -12.06
N HIS A 31 4.23 6.46 -12.88
CA HIS A 31 4.96 7.66 -13.29
C HIS A 31 4.73 7.91 -14.77
N LYS A 32 4.45 9.17 -15.14
CA LYS A 32 4.33 9.56 -16.53
C LYS A 32 5.69 9.96 -17.08
N THR A 33 6.19 9.19 -18.04
CA THR A 33 7.47 9.46 -18.72
C THR A 33 7.18 9.60 -20.20
N MET A 34 7.49 10.76 -20.80
CA MET A 34 7.29 11.02 -22.24
C MET A 34 5.87 10.72 -22.72
N GLY A 35 4.84 11.03 -21.92
CA GLY A 35 3.44 10.76 -22.25
C GLY A 35 2.97 9.32 -22.01
N ILE A 36 3.86 8.40 -21.60
CA ILE A 36 3.55 7.00 -21.31
C ILE A 36 3.44 6.80 -19.79
N ASN A 37 2.46 6.02 -19.33
CA ASN A 37 2.32 5.64 -17.93
C ASN A 37 3.14 4.38 -17.64
N VAL A 38 4.25 4.56 -16.92
CA VAL A 38 5.15 3.48 -16.52
C VAL A 38 4.81 3.05 -15.08
N PRO A 39 4.48 1.78 -14.83
CA PRO A 39 4.34 1.25 -13.48
C PRO A 39 5.72 1.15 -12.80
N ARG A 40 5.76 1.51 -11.53
CA ARG A 40 6.94 1.39 -10.68
C ARG A 40 6.55 0.71 -9.38
N TRP A 41 7.10 -0.47 -9.18
CA TRP A 41 6.97 -1.26 -7.97
C TRP A 41 8.01 -0.80 -6.95
N ARG A 42 7.57 -0.59 -5.71
CA ARG A 42 8.42 -0.21 -4.59
C ARG A 42 7.96 -0.91 -3.33
N ALA A 43 8.90 -1.09 -2.41
CA ALA A 43 8.61 -1.49 -1.04
C ALA A 43 7.70 -0.44 -0.42
N GLY A 44 6.59 -0.89 0.15
CA GLY A 44 5.67 -0.09 0.94
C GLY A 44 6.27 0.28 2.30
N PRO A 45 5.53 1.06 3.09
CA PRO A 45 5.94 1.42 4.45
C PRO A 45 6.09 0.18 5.33
N CYS A 46 7.01 0.25 6.31
CA CYS A 46 7.13 -0.80 7.31
C CYS A 46 6.06 -0.63 8.38
N HIS A 47 5.29 -1.69 8.64
CA HIS A 47 4.26 -1.72 9.68
C HIS A 47 4.72 -2.43 10.97
N ASN A 48 6.00 -2.81 11.07
CA ASN A 48 6.55 -3.38 12.30
C ASN A 48 6.88 -2.25 13.31
N PRO A 49 6.21 -2.17 14.47
CA PRO A 49 6.43 -1.11 15.45
C PRO A 49 7.83 -1.12 16.08
N ASP A 50 8.54 -2.25 16.03
CA ASP A 50 9.91 -2.38 16.53
C ASP A 50 10.97 -1.94 15.50
N CYS A 51 10.55 -1.56 14.29
CA CYS A 51 11.46 -1.15 13.22
C CYS A 51 11.83 0.33 13.33
N PRO A 52 13.11 0.71 13.14
CA PRO A 52 13.50 2.13 13.12
C PRO A 52 12.83 2.92 11.99
N ASP A 53 12.43 2.26 10.90
CA ASP A 53 11.72 2.85 9.76
C ASP A 53 10.20 2.64 9.83
N TYR A 54 9.65 2.34 11.02
CA TYR A 54 8.22 2.19 11.20
C TYR A 54 7.48 3.47 10.81
N VAL A 55 6.54 3.37 9.87
CA VAL A 55 5.66 4.48 9.51
C VAL A 55 4.28 4.18 10.09
N PRO A 56 3.78 4.99 11.05
CA PRO A 56 2.44 4.82 11.57
C PRO A 56 1.42 5.03 10.45
N GLU A 57 0.38 4.21 10.43
CA GLU A 57 -0.68 4.31 9.43
C GLU A 57 -1.40 5.67 9.58
N MET A 58 -1.18 6.57 8.62
CA MET A 58 -1.87 7.85 8.60
C MET A 58 -3.29 7.64 8.09
N VAL A 59 -4.23 7.58 9.02
CA VAL A 59 -5.67 7.61 8.71
C VAL A 59 -5.99 8.99 8.12
N PRO A 60 -6.46 9.08 6.87
CA PRO A 60 -6.70 10.37 6.25
C PRO A 60 -7.87 11.07 6.95
N ALA A 61 -7.68 12.34 7.29
CA ALA A 61 -8.55 13.08 8.22
C ALA A 61 -10.02 13.18 7.78
N ASP A 62 -10.31 12.94 6.50
CA ASP A 62 -11.69 12.88 5.98
C ASP A 62 -12.46 11.67 6.51
N THR A 63 -11.78 10.55 6.78
CA THR A 63 -12.42 9.35 7.35
C THR A 63 -12.81 9.54 8.81
N LEU A 64 -11.99 10.26 9.59
CA LEU A 64 -12.31 10.62 10.98
C LEU A 64 -13.53 11.54 11.06
N ARG A 65 -13.56 12.59 10.21
CA ARG A 65 -14.69 13.52 10.14
C ARG A 65 -16.01 12.82 9.84
N ARG A 66 -15.99 11.89 8.88
CA ARG A 66 -17.19 11.15 8.49
C ARG A 66 -17.68 10.20 9.59
N ALA A 67 -16.77 9.65 10.40
CA ALA A 67 -17.12 8.86 11.58
C ALA A 67 -17.76 9.73 12.67
N GLU A 68 -17.16 10.89 12.97
CA GLU A 68 -17.69 11.86 13.93
C GLU A 68 -19.09 12.38 13.53
N GLU A 69 -19.31 12.65 12.23
CA GLU A 69 -20.61 13.06 11.69
C GLU A 69 -21.66 11.95 11.85
N ARG A 70 -21.29 10.69 11.56
CA ARG A 70 -22.17 9.54 11.71
C ARG A 70 -22.51 9.24 13.18
N GLU A 71 -21.56 9.43 14.09
CA GLU A 71 -21.79 9.32 15.54
C GLU A 71 -22.73 10.41 16.06
N LYS A 72 -22.63 11.65 15.55
CA LYS A 72 -23.59 12.72 15.87
C LYS A 72 -25.00 12.47 15.35
N GLU A 73 -25.14 11.87 14.17
CA GLU A 73 -26.46 11.51 13.62
C GLU A 73 -27.13 10.37 14.39
N THR A 74 -26.37 9.48 15.02
CA THR A 74 -26.88 8.30 15.76
C THR A 74 -27.07 8.60 17.25
N GLY A 75 -27.49 9.82 17.60
CA GLY A 75 -27.72 10.23 18.99
C GLY A 75 -28.61 9.25 19.77
N PRO A 76 -28.46 9.15 21.12
CA PRO A 76 -29.15 8.15 21.92
C PRO A 76 -30.68 8.29 21.80
N PRO A 77 -31.44 7.19 21.77
CA PRO A 77 -32.90 7.28 21.70
C PRO A 77 -33.41 8.05 22.93
N ALA A 78 -34.23 9.07 22.68
CA ALA A 78 -34.93 9.86 23.68
C ALA A 78 -35.97 9.04 24.45
#